data_AF-A0A8T2WFK5-F1
#
_entry.id   AF-A0A8T2WFK5-F1
#
_cell.length_a   1.000
_cell.length_b   1.000
_cell.length_c   1.000
_cell.angle_alpha   90.00
_cell.angle_beta   90.00
_cell.angle_gamma   90.00
#
_symmetry.space_group_name_H-M   'P 1'
#
loop_
_entity.id
_entity.type
_entity.pdbx_description
1 polymer ?
#
loop_
_entity_poly.entity_id
_entity_poly.type
_entity_poly.pdbx_seq_one_letter_code
_entity_poly.pdbx_strand_id
1 'polypeptide(L)'
;MRVYYEYKLREVCSAFYFPHKIQATALLYFKRFYLQWSVMEHDPKHVMLTCIYAACKIEENHVSAEELAQSLEFDLIVYAPYRSVEGFVADIEASLTKPSVFEFCHPTDENIEKLKEIAVAEIDKIMLTDAPVMFPPGQLALAALQSANEVHRVLDFERYLESVLSSNSAHMISEIGESLHAVEKWASPTPTPTMPFFIIIITGLSGYSGALQAIYGY
;
A
#
# COMPACT_ATOMS: atom_id res chain seq x y z
N MET A 1 -3.38 4.74 33.08
CA MET A 1 -3.09 4.19 31.73
C MET A 1 -1.60 4.04 31.48
N ARG A 2 -0.76 5.09 31.54
CA ARG A 2 0.69 4.99 31.22
C ARG A 2 1.45 3.95 32.06
N VAL A 3 1.24 3.96 33.38
CA VAL A 3 1.88 3.01 34.31
C VAL A 3 1.54 1.55 33.98
N TYR A 4 0.33 1.25 33.53
CA TYR A 4 -0.06 -0.10 33.12
C TYR A 4 0.79 -0.59 31.94
N TYR A 5 1.00 0.26 30.93
CA TYR A 5 1.83 -0.07 29.77
C TYR A 5 3.33 -0.10 30.09
N GLU A 6 3.80 0.62 31.10
CA GLU A 6 5.17 0.46 31.61
C GLU A 6 5.39 -0.93 32.21
N TYR A 7 4.42 -1.45 32.99
CA TYR A 7 4.49 -2.82 33.50
C TYR A 7 4.40 -3.84 32.38
N LYS A 8 3.47 -3.65 31.43
CA LYS A 8 3.32 -4.54 30.29
C LYS A 8 4.57 -4.57 29.39
N LEU A 9 5.22 -3.42 29.19
CA LEU A 9 6.50 -3.31 28.49
C LEU A 9 7.55 -4.21 29.17
N ARG A 10 7.61 -4.17 30.52
CA ARG A 10 8.53 -5.01 31.27
C ARG A 10 8.22 -6.50 31.13
N GLU A 11 6.95 -6.88 31.14
CA GLU A 11 6.52 -8.27 30.92
C GLU A 11 6.93 -8.76 29.52
N VAL A 12 6.69 -7.94 28.49
CA VAL A 12 7.10 -8.25 27.10
C VAL A 12 8.62 -8.40 27.03
N CYS A 13 9.39 -7.44 27.54
CA CYS A 13 10.86 -7.57 27.55
C CYS A 13 11.34 -8.81 28.31
N SER A 14 10.65 -9.21 29.37
CA SER A 14 10.97 -10.43 30.13
C SER A 14 10.61 -11.70 29.35
N ALA A 15 9.51 -11.71 28.60
CA ALA A 15 9.07 -12.85 27.79
C ALA A 15 10.04 -13.13 26.62
N PHE A 16 10.62 -12.08 26.04
CA PHE A 16 11.65 -12.17 25.00
C PHE A 16 13.08 -12.32 25.55
N TYR A 17 13.26 -12.50 26.86
CA TYR A 17 14.56 -12.63 27.53
C TYR A 17 15.54 -11.49 27.22
N PHE A 18 15.05 -10.27 27.06
CA PHE A 18 15.91 -9.13 26.76
C PHE A 18 16.79 -8.74 27.95
N PRO A 19 18.07 -8.35 27.71
CA PRO A 19 18.92 -7.82 28.75
C PRO A 19 18.33 -6.53 29.34
N HIS A 20 18.60 -6.30 30.62
CA HIS A 20 18.11 -5.12 31.35
C HIS A 20 18.45 -3.79 30.68
N LYS A 21 19.54 -3.74 29.90
CA LYS A 21 19.94 -2.56 29.12
C LYS A 21 18.86 -2.15 28.11
N ILE A 22 18.34 -3.10 27.32
CA ILE A 22 17.28 -2.86 26.33
C ILE A 22 15.97 -2.46 27.03
N GLN A 23 15.62 -3.16 28.11
CA GLN A 23 14.42 -2.86 28.89
C GLN A 23 14.44 -1.43 29.44
N ALA A 24 15.59 -0.98 29.95
CA ALA A 24 15.76 0.38 30.45
C ALA A 24 15.63 1.43 29.33
N THR A 25 16.26 1.18 28.18
CA THR A 25 16.21 2.07 27.01
C THR A 25 14.78 2.20 26.47
N ALA A 26 14.07 1.08 26.29
CA ALA A 26 12.68 1.06 25.83
C ALA A 26 11.74 1.80 26.81
N LEU A 27 11.89 1.57 28.11
CA LEU A 27 11.09 2.24 29.14
C LEU A 27 11.37 3.74 29.21
N LEU A 28 12.62 4.15 28.97
CA LEU A 28 12.99 5.56 28.88
C LEU A 28 12.41 6.25 27.64
N TYR A 29 12.40 5.57 26.48
CA TYR A 29 11.74 6.08 25.27
C TYR A 29 10.24 6.23 25.46
N PHE A 30 9.58 5.24 26.04
CA PHE A 30 8.15 5.31 26.32
C PHE A 30 7.79 6.49 27.22
N LYS A 31 8.60 6.73 28.26
CA LYS A 31 8.44 7.87 29.16
C LYS A 31 8.68 9.20 28.45
N ARG A 32 9.77 9.32 27.68
CA ARG A 32 10.10 10.54 26.93
C ARG A 32 9.04 10.88 25.89
N PHE A 33 8.50 9.88 25.19
CA PHE A 33 7.44 10.06 24.22
C PHE A 33 6.18 10.67 24.85
N TYR A 34 5.69 10.09 25.94
CA TYR A 34 4.48 10.59 26.62
C TYR A 34 4.70 11.82 27.51
N LEU A 35 5.92 12.35 27.58
CA LEU A 35 6.16 13.70 28.10
C LEU A 35 5.83 14.77 27.06
N GLN A 36 5.96 14.45 25.77
CA GLN A 36 5.67 15.37 24.67
C GLN A 36 4.28 15.16 24.07
N TRP A 37 3.81 13.91 24.00
CA TRP A 37 2.57 13.54 23.33
C TRP A 37 1.50 13.01 24.28
N SER A 38 0.23 13.11 23.88
CA SER A 38 -0.91 12.60 24.65
C SER A 38 -1.19 11.12 24.38
N VAL A 39 -1.67 10.40 25.40
CA VAL A 39 -2.17 9.02 25.30
C VAL A 39 -3.41 8.91 24.41
N MET A 40 -4.14 10.02 24.23
CA MET A 40 -5.32 10.08 23.36
C MET A 40 -4.97 10.18 21.88
N GLU A 41 -3.78 10.69 21.56
CA GLU A 41 -3.33 10.93 20.18
C GLU A 41 -2.59 9.71 19.62
N HIS A 42 -1.81 9.03 20.46
CA HIS A 42 -1.11 7.80 20.10
C HIS A 42 -1.44 6.69 21.08
N ASP A 43 -1.98 5.59 20.57
CA ASP A 43 -2.33 4.42 21.38
C ASP A 43 -1.05 3.83 22.01
N PRO A 44 -0.99 3.72 23.35
CA PRO A 44 0.15 3.21 24.09
C PRO A 44 0.55 1.78 23.74
N LYS A 45 -0.33 0.97 23.15
CA LYS A 45 0.05 -0.36 22.61
C LYS A 45 1.10 -0.24 21.50
N HIS A 46 0.84 0.61 20.51
CA HIS A 46 1.71 0.81 19.36
C HIS A 46 3.01 1.51 19.78
N VAL A 47 2.91 2.55 20.59
CA VAL A 47 4.08 3.31 21.07
C VAL A 47 5.01 2.42 21.90
N MET A 48 4.47 1.55 22.76
CA MET A 48 5.25 0.58 23.54
C MET A 48 6.09 -0.31 22.62
N LEU A 49 5.48 -0.86 21.57
CA LEU A 49 6.18 -1.73 20.62
C LEU A 49 7.26 -0.99 19.83
N THR A 50 6.96 0.20 19.32
CA THR A 50 7.94 1.02 18.62
C THR A 50 9.15 1.33 19.51
N CYS A 51 8.92 1.60 20.80
CA CYS A 51 10.00 1.83 21.77
C CYS A 51 10.85 0.57 22.00
N ILE A 52 10.22 -0.60 22.13
CA ILE A 52 10.93 -1.88 22.29
C ILE A 52 11.76 -2.20 21.05
N TYR A 53 11.16 -2.08 19.86
CA TYR A 53 11.84 -2.34 18.59
C TYR A 53 13.01 -1.38 18.35
N ALA A 54 12.81 -0.08 18.58
CA ALA A 54 13.88 0.91 18.49
C ALA A 54 15.01 0.63 19.49
N ALA A 55 14.70 0.25 20.73
CA ALA A 55 15.70 -0.11 21.72
C ALA A 55 16.50 -1.38 21.32
N CYS A 56 15.83 -2.39 20.76
CA CYS A 56 16.51 -3.59 20.25
C CYS A 56 17.48 -3.25 19.12
N LYS A 57 17.04 -2.40 18.18
CA LYS A 57 17.88 -1.97 17.05
C LYS A 57 19.10 -1.15 17.48
N ILE A 58 18.97 -0.33 18.51
CA ILE A 58 20.07 0.52 19.03
C ILE A 58 21.09 -0.30 19.83
N GLU A 59 20.62 -1.32 20.54
CA GLU A 59 21.48 -2.21 21.33
C GLU A 59 22.03 -3.39 20.53
N GLU A 60 21.91 -3.33 19.18
CA GLU A 60 22.34 -4.38 18.24
C GLU A 60 21.81 -5.78 18.58
N ASN A 61 20.62 -5.83 19.20
CA ASN A 61 19.92 -7.08 19.46
C ASN A 61 18.97 -7.37 18.30
N HIS A 62 19.31 -8.37 17.48
CA HIS A 62 18.54 -8.73 16.29
C HIS A 62 17.26 -9.49 16.68
N VAL A 63 16.20 -8.74 16.94
CA VAL A 63 14.83 -9.27 17.08
C VAL A 63 14.10 -9.00 15.78
N SER A 64 13.45 -10.03 15.23
CA SER A 64 12.64 -9.84 14.03
C SER A 64 11.42 -8.98 14.35
N ALA A 65 11.11 -8.01 13.49
CA ALA A 65 9.92 -7.17 13.66
C ALA A 65 8.62 -8.02 13.63
N GLU A 66 8.67 -9.16 12.93
CA GLU A 66 7.58 -10.12 12.79
C GLU A 66 7.25 -10.80 14.12
N GLU A 67 8.23 -11.27 14.89
CA GLU A 67 7.98 -11.89 16.21
C GLU A 67 7.36 -10.90 17.21
N LEU A 68 7.80 -9.64 17.17
CA LEU A 68 7.23 -8.57 18.01
C LEU A 68 5.80 -8.23 17.58
N ALA A 69 5.52 -8.17 16.28
CA ALA A 69 4.19 -7.87 15.76
C ALA A 69 3.20 -9.05 15.93
N GLN A 70 3.65 -10.29 15.77
CA GLN A 70 2.84 -11.49 16.02
C GLN A 70 2.37 -11.56 17.48
N SER A 71 3.18 -11.10 18.44
CA SER A 71 2.82 -11.11 19.86
C SER A 71 1.59 -10.24 20.21
N LEU A 72 1.13 -9.38 19.30
CA LEU A 72 0.00 -8.47 19.51
C LEU A 72 -1.12 -8.61 18.46
N GLU A 73 -1.19 -9.72 17.72
CA GLU A 73 -2.24 -9.99 16.72
C GLU A 73 -2.29 -8.92 15.61
N PHE A 74 -1.15 -8.33 15.23
CA PHE A 74 -1.13 -7.46 14.07
C PHE A 74 -1.35 -8.28 12.79
N ASP A 75 -2.36 -7.90 12.01
CA ASP A 75 -2.50 -8.40 10.65
C ASP A 75 -1.46 -7.70 9.77
N LEU A 76 -0.32 -8.38 9.60
CA LEU A 76 0.78 -7.92 8.76
C LEU A 76 0.51 -8.19 7.28
N ILE A 77 -0.57 -8.91 6.95
CA ILE A 77 -0.85 -9.33 5.59
C ILE A 77 -1.58 -8.20 4.87
N VAL A 78 -0.83 -7.50 4.03
CA VAL A 78 -1.40 -6.51 3.10
C VAL A 78 -1.54 -7.15 1.73
N TYR A 79 -2.76 -7.18 1.21
CA TYR A 79 -3.03 -7.65 -0.16
C TYR A 79 -3.01 -6.47 -1.12
N ALA A 80 -1.86 -6.24 -1.76
CA ALA A 80 -1.73 -5.22 -2.79
C ALA A 80 -2.32 -5.69 -4.15
N PRO A 81 -2.89 -4.79 -4.96
CA PRO A 81 -3.58 -5.14 -6.20
C PRO A 81 -2.65 -5.59 -7.35
N TYR A 82 -1.33 -5.49 -7.21
CA TYR A 82 -0.36 -5.90 -8.25
C TYR A 82 -0.49 -7.37 -8.63
N ARG A 83 -0.59 -8.26 -7.63
CA ARG A 83 -0.72 -9.71 -7.86
C ARG A 83 -2.04 -10.06 -8.55
N SER A 84 -3.11 -9.32 -8.23
CA SER A 84 -4.42 -9.49 -8.86
C SER A 84 -4.39 -9.11 -10.34
N VAL A 85 -3.68 -8.04 -10.71
CA VAL A 85 -3.50 -7.66 -12.13
C VAL A 85 -2.81 -8.77 -12.92
N GLU A 86 -1.75 -9.37 -12.38
CA GLU A 86 -1.06 -10.48 -13.07
C GLU A 86 -1.99 -11.66 -13.33
N GLY A 87 -2.86 -11.98 -12.36
CA GLY A 87 -3.87 -13.03 -12.51
C GLY A 87 -4.85 -12.74 -13.64
N PHE A 88 -5.36 -11.51 -13.72
CA PHE A 88 -6.28 -11.11 -14.78
C PHE A 88 -5.62 -11.04 -16.16
N VAL A 89 -4.37 -10.55 -16.25
CA VAL A 89 -3.61 -10.54 -17.51
C VAL A 89 -3.38 -11.97 -18.01
N ALA A 90 -3.03 -12.90 -17.13
CA ALA A 90 -2.87 -14.31 -17.48
C ALA A 90 -4.19 -14.97 -17.94
N ASP A 91 -5.33 -14.59 -17.34
CA ASP A 91 -6.64 -15.09 -17.75
C ASP A 91 -7.08 -14.52 -19.12
N ILE A 92 -6.73 -13.26 -19.39
CA ILE A 92 -6.91 -12.62 -20.70
C ILE A 92 -6.07 -13.36 -21.76
N GLU A 93 -4.78 -13.58 -21.51
CA GLU A 93 -3.88 -14.35 -22.39
C GLU A 93 -4.44 -15.76 -22.67
N ALA A 94 -4.87 -16.46 -21.62
CA ALA A 94 -5.45 -17.80 -21.74
C ALA A 94 -6.77 -17.81 -22.53
N SER A 95 -7.61 -16.78 -22.36
CA SER A 95 -8.87 -16.64 -23.08
C SER A 95 -8.66 -16.35 -24.57
N LEU A 96 -7.62 -15.60 -24.92
CA LEU A 96 -7.21 -15.32 -26.31
C LEU A 96 -6.53 -16.52 -26.99
N THR A 97 -5.97 -17.44 -26.23
CA THR A 97 -5.26 -18.64 -26.74
C THR A 97 -6.21 -19.81 -27.03
N LYS A 98 -7.51 -19.71 -26.68
CA LYS A 98 -8.50 -20.75 -26.98
C LYS A 98 -8.72 -20.84 -28.50
N PRO A 99 -8.63 -22.03 -29.13
CA PRO A 99 -8.81 -22.17 -30.57
C PRO A 99 -10.31 -22.13 -30.90
N SER A 100 -10.90 -20.95 -30.93
CA SER A 100 -12.08 -20.73 -31.75
C SER A 100 -11.61 -20.59 -33.20
N VAL A 101 -12.06 -21.53 -34.03
CA VAL A 101 -11.94 -21.54 -35.48
C VAL A 101 -12.20 -20.12 -36.03
N PHE A 102 -11.24 -19.57 -36.77
CA PHE A 102 -11.34 -18.38 -37.64
C PHE A 102 -10.89 -17.00 -37.08
N GLU A 103 -9.66 -16.64 -37.49
CA GLU A 103 -9.18 -15.33 -38.00
C GLU A 103 -9.11 -14.03 -37.16
N PHE A 104 -7.90 -13.43 -37.25
CA PHE A 104 -7.58 -12.00 -37.24
C PHE A 104 -7.67 -11.21 -35.93
N CYS A 105 -6.69 -11.44 -35.04
CA CYS A 105 -5.95 -10.44 -34.25
C CYS A 105 -5.35 -11.16 -33.03
N HIS A 106 -4.17 -11.76 -33.17
CA HIS A 106 -3.37 -12.02 -31.99
C HIS A 106 -2.92 -10.64 -31.48
N PRO A 107 -3.33 -10.17 -30.29
CA PRO A 107 -2.56 -9.11 -29.67
C PRO A 107 -1.13 -9.63 -29.58
N THR A 108 -0.20 -8.94 -30.24
CA THR A 108 1.23 -9.22 -30.07
C THR A 108 1.54 -9.17 -28.59
N ASP A 109 2.36 -10.09 -28.08
CA ASP A 109 2.75 -10.15 -26.67
C ASP A 109 3.18 -8.76 -26.14
N GLU A 110 3.80 -7.95 -27.00
CA GLU A 110 4.17 -6.55 -26.75
C GLU A 110 2.99 -5.63 -26.32
N ASN A 111 1.78 -5.87 -26.81
CA ASN A 111 0.61 -5.06 -26.46
C ASN A 111 0.07 -5.41 -25.08
N ILE A 112 0.18 -6.68 -24.68
CA ILE A 112 -0.24 -7.16 -23.36
C ILE A 112 0.78 -6.71 -22.30
N GLU A 113 2.07 -6.76 -22.63
CA GLU A 113 3.13 -6.20 -21.78
C GLU A 113 2.93 -4.70 -21.53
N LYS A 114 2.65 -3.92 -22.59
CA LYS A 114 2.34 -2.48 -22.46
C LYS A 114 1.08 -2.23 -21.63
N LEU A 115 0.04 -3.05 -21.81
CA LEU A 115 -1.19 -2.96 -21.00
C LEU A 115 -0.88 -3.19 -19.52
N LYS A 116 -0.05 -4.19 -19.20
CA LYS A 116 0.40 -4.48 -17.83
C LYS A 116 1.18 -3.31 -17.25
N GLU A 117 2.13 -2.74 -17.98
CA GLU A 117 2.92 -1.59 -17.51
C GLU A 117 2.03 -0.39 -17.17
N ILE A 118 1.03 -0.11 -18.00
CA ILE A 118 0.11 1.01 -17.78
C ILE A 118 -0.85 0.71 -16.63
N ALA A 119 -1.35 -0.52 -16.51
CA ALA A 119 -2.19 -0.92 -15.39
C ALA A 119 -1.43 -0.79 -14.06
N VAL A 120 -0.13 -1.10 -14.02
CA VAL A 120 0.71 -0.88 -12.83
C VAL A 120 0.84 0.61 -12.52
N ALA A 121 1.06 1.46 -13.52
CA ALA A 121 1.11 2.90 -13.33
C ALA A 121 -0.23 3.51 -12.85
N GLU A 122 -1.37 2.97 -13.29
CA GLU A 122 -2.69 3.35 -12.77
C GLU A 122 -2.89 2.88 -11.32
N ILE A 123 -2.41 1.68 -10.97
CA ILE A 123 -2.41 1.21 -9.59
C ILE A 123 -1.63 2.15 -8.68
N ASP A 124 -0.45 2.61 -9.12
CA ASP A 124 0.35 3.54 -8.32
C ASP A 124 -0.43 4.81 -7.98
N LYS A 125 -1.26 5.32 -8.91
CA LYS A 125 -2.16 6.45 -8.64
C LYS A 125 -3.26 6.08 -7.64
N ILE A 126 -3.89 4.92 -7.81
CA ILE A 126 -4.93 4.42 -6.90
C ILE A 126 -4.37 4.25 -5.48
N MET A 127 -3.14 3.75 -5.34
CA MET A 127 -2.46 3.53 -4.06
C MET A 127 -2.15 4.83 -3.31
N LEU A 128 -2.15 5.98 -3.98
CA LEU A 128 -2.02 7.31 -3.36
C LEU A 128 -3.36 7.89 -2.88
N THR A 129 -4.48 7.20 -3.11
CA THR A 129 -5.82 7.58 -2.65
C THR A 129 -6.26 6.71 -1.46
N ASP A 130 -7.43 7.00 -0.88
CA ASP A 130 -8.00 6.14 0.18
C ASP A 130 -8.67 4.86 -0.37
N ALA A 131 -8.67 4.66 -1.70
CA ALA A 131 -9.28 3.50 -2.35
C ALA A 131 -8.77 2.13 -1.82
N PRO A 132 -7.48 1.92 -1.50
CA PRO A 132 -6.98 0.66 -0.94
C PRO A 132 -7.58 0.26 0.40
N VAL A 133 -8.13 1.23 1.15
CA VAL A 133 -8.81 0.98 2.42
C VAL A 133 -10.28 0.62 2.21
N MET A 134 -10.87 1.08 1.10
CA MET A 134 -12.31 0.99 0.85
C MET A 134 -12.71 -0.19 -0.04
N PHE A 135 -11.81 -0.66 -0.91
CA PHE A 135 -12.12 -1.68 -1.91
C PHE A 135 -11.13 -2.86 -1.87
N PRO A 136 -11.58 -4.09 -2.15
CA PRO A 136 -10.71 -5.24 -2.25
C PRO A 136 -9.74 -5.11 -3.44
N PRO A 137 -8.54 -5.72 -3.34
CA PRO A 137 -7.49 -5.59 -4.36
C PRO A 137 -7.88 -6.09 -5.75
N GLY A 138 -8.85 -7.01 -5.84
CA GLY A 138 -9.38 -7.47 -7.13
C GLY A 138 -10.16 -6.39 -7.88
N GLN A 139 -10.97 -5.58 -7.17
CA GLN A 139 -11.71 -4.47 -7.78
C GLN A 139 -10.78 -3.34 -8.20
N LEU A 140 -9.77 -3.03 -7.38
CA LEU A 140 -8.74 -2.04 -7.72
C LEU A 140 -7.95 -2.44 -8.96
N ALA A 141 -7.58 -3.72 -9.06
CA ALA A 141 -6.88 -4.28 -10.22
C ALA A 141 -7.73 -4.22 -11.49
N LEU A 142 -9.03 -4.55 -11.41
CA LEU A 142 -9.95 -4.43 -12.54
C LEU A 142 -10.16 -2.98 -12.97
N ALA A 143 -10.28 -2.03 -12.04
CA ALA A 143 -10.39 -0.61 -12.35
C ALA A 143 -9.15 -0.12 -13.10
N ALA A 144 -7.95 -0.48 -12.60
CA ALA A 144 -6.69 -0.12 -13.26
C ALA A 144 -6.57 -0.73 -14.66
N LEU A 145 -7.00 -1.98 -14.85
CA LEU A 145 -7.02 -2.64 -16.16
C LEU A 145 -8.02 -1.99 -17.11
N GLN A 146 -9.19 -1.58 -16.62
CA GLN A 146 -10.19 -0.85 -17.40
C GLN A 146 -9.61 0.47 -17.90
N SER A 147 -9.05 1.28 -17.01
CA SER A 147 -8.43 2.57 -17.38
C SER A 147 -7.23 2.40 -18.32
N ALA A 148 -6.40 1.35 -18.13
CA ALA A 148 -5.31 1.03 -19.06
C ALA A 148 -5.83 0.63 -20.45
N ASN A 149 -6.96 -0.09 -20.50
CA ASN A 149 -7.58 -0.53 -21.74
C ASN A 149 -8.29 0.62 -22.49
N GLU A 150 -8.77 1.67 -21.81
CA GLU A 150 -9.28 2.86 -22.50
C GLU A 150 -8.22 3.54 -23.39
N VAL A 151 -6.96 3.53 -22.93
CA VAL A 151 -5.82 4.14 -23.62
C VAL A 151 -5.36 3.29 -24.82
N HIS A 152 -5.21 1.97 -24.63
CA HIS A 152 -4.63 1.09 -25.65
C HIS A 152 -5.64 0.28 -26.48
N ARG A 153 -6.92 0.21 -26.08
CA ARG A 153 -8.03 -0.52 -26.74
C ARG A 153 -7.62 -1.91 -27.21
N VAL A 154 -6.97 -2.68 -26.33
CA VAL A 154 -6.47 -4.01 -26.65
C VAL A 154 -7.60 -5.04 -26.62
N LEU A 155 -8.62 -4.83 -25.78
CA LEU A 155 -9.66 -5.82 -25.47
C LEU A 155 -11.06 -5.20 -25.39
N ASP A 156 -12.08 -5.99 -25.75
CA ASP A 156 -13.48 -5.70 -25.39
C ASP A 156 -13.67 -6.05 -23.90
N PHE A 157 -13.41 -5.10 -23.00
CA PHE A 157 -13.44 -5.33 -21.55
C PHE A 157 -14.81 -5.78 -21.05
N GLU A 158 -15.91 -5.26 -21.61
CA GLU A 158 -17.28 -5.68 -21.28
C GLU A 158 -17.51 -7.18 -21.55
N ARG A 159 -17.08 -7.68 -22.72
CA ARG A 159 -17.20 -9.10 -23.06
C ARG A 159 -16.34 -9.99 -22.16
N TYR A 160 -15.15 -9.51 -21.80
CA TYR A 160 -14.29 -10.20 -20.86
C TYR A 160 -14.95 -10.30 -19.48
N LEU A 161 -15.46 -9.19 -18.95
CA LEU A 161 -16.21 -9.16 -17.69
C LEU A 161 -17.43 -10.10 -17.74
N GLU A 162 -18.20 -10.08 -18.82
CA GLU A 162 -19.33 -11.00 -19.01
C GLU A 162 -18.88 -12.47 -19.03
N SER A 163 -17.75 -12.78 -19.65
CA SER A 163 -17.22 -14.14 -19.71
C SER A 163 -16.76 -14.65 -18.34
N VAL A 164 -16.06 -13.81 -17.56
CA VAL A 164 -15.56 -14.11 -16.22
C VAL A 164 -16.71 -14.15 -15.20
N LEU A 165 -17.71 -13.29 -15.35
CA LEU A 165 -18.85 -13.15 -14.44
C LEU A 165 -20.09 -13.95 -14.87
N SER A 166 -20.01 -14.71 -15.97
CA SER A 166 -21.13 -15.54 -16.49
C SER A 166 -21.68 -16.55 -15.49
N SER A 167 -20.90 -16.92 -14.46
CA SER A 167 -21.33 -17.79 -13.37
C SER A 167 -22.02 -17.05 -12.21
N ASN A 168 -22.03 -15.72 -12.20
CA ASN A 168 -22.54 -14.88 -11.11
C ASN A 168 -23.89 -14.22 -11.48
N SER A 169 -24.65 -13.79 -10.47
CA SER A 169 -25.94 -13.14 -10.69
C SER A 169 -25.77 -11.74 -11.31
N ALA A 170 -26.71 -11.33 -12.18
CA ALA A 170 -26.68 -10.02 -12.84
C ALA A 170 -26.56 -8.82 -11.86
N HIS A 171 -27.01 -8.99 -10.62
CA HIS A 171 -26.89 -8.00 -9.55
C HIS A 171 -25.43 -7.79 -9.09
N MET A 172 -24.59 -8.83 -9.08
CA MET A 172 -23.18 -8.68 -8.73
C MET A 172 -22.41 -7.93 -9.81
N ILE A 173 -22.82 -8.08 -11.08
CA ILE A 173 -22.18 -7.39 -12.21
C ILE A 173 -22.43 -5.87 -12.11
N SER A 174 -23.66 -5.46 -11.80
CA SER A 174 -23.97 -4.03 -11.59
C SER A 174 -23.23 -3.45 -10.40
N GLU A 175 -23.15 -4.18 -9.29
CA GLU A 175 -22.44 -3.73 -8.08
C GLU A 175 -20.92 -3.59 -8.32
N ILE A 176 -20.32 -4.53 -9.06
CA ILE A 176 -18.92 -4.44 -9.48
C ILE A 176 -18.72 -3.25 -10.41
N GLY A 177 -19.61 -3.03 -11.39
CA GLY A 177 -19.57 -1.86 -12.28
C GLY A 177 -19.63 -0.53 -11.52
N GLU A 178 -20.50 -0.43 -10.52
CA GLU A 178 -20.59 0.74 -9.64
C GLU A 178 -19.30 0.95 -8.84
N SER A 179 -18.71 -0.13 -8.31
CA SER A 179 -17.43 -0.06 -7.57
C SER A 179 -16.25 0.37 -8.44
N LEU A 180 -16.20 -0.09 -9.69
CA LEU A 180 -15.17 0.27 -10.67
C LEU A 180 -15.25 1.76 -11.02
N HIS A 181 -16.46 2.24 -11.34
CA HIS A 181 -16.70 3.65 -11.60
C HIS A 181 -16.42 4.51 -10.35
N ALA A 182 -16.70 3.99 -9.15
CA ALA A 182 -16.34 4.67 -7.91
C ALA A 182 -14.81 4.80 -7.80
N VAL A 183 -14.04 3.72 -8.00
CA VAL A 183 -12.56 3.78 -7.94
C VAL A 183 -12.00 4.74 -8.99
N GLU A 184 -12.51 4.70 -10.21
CA GLU A 184 -12.08 5.60 -11.29
C GLU A 184 -12.35 7.07 -10.96
N LYS A 185 -13.49 7.37 -10.33
CA LYS A 185 -13.78 8.72 -9.82
C LYS A 185 -12.73 9.19 -8.81
N TRP A 186 -12.24 8.30 -7.95
CA TRP A 186 -11.21 8.61 -6.96
C TRP A 186 -9.81 8.71 -7.58
N ALA A 187 -9.53 7.92 -8.62
CA ALA A 187 -8.27 7.90 -9.35
C ALA A 187 -8.15 9.02 -10.41
N SER A 188 -9.28 9.61 -10.83
CA SER A 188 -9.33 10.79 -11.70
C SER A 188 -8.43 11.90 -11.13
N PRO A 189 -7.81 12.73 -11.98
CA PRO A 189 -6.64 13.52 -11.60
C PRO A 189 -6.93 14.34 -10.36
N THR A 190 -6.49 13.83 -9.21
CA THR A 190 -6.34 14.65 -8.02
C THR A 190 -5.39 15.75 -8.45
N PRO A 191 -5.71 17.04 -8.19
CA PRO A 191 -4.77 18.10 -8.47
C PRO A 191 -3.51 17.71 -7.69
N THR A 192 -2.44 17.35 -8.41
CA THR A 192 -1.12 17.16 -7.83
C THR A 192 -0.95 18.33 -6.87
N PRO A 193 -0.62 18.11 -5.59
CA PRO A 193 -0.42 19.22 -4.68
C PRO A 193 0.72 20.05 -5.26
N THR A 194 0.37 21.10 -6.00
CA THR A 194 1.29 22.11 -6.48
C THR A 194 1.78 22.76 -5.21
N MET A 195 2.90 22.28 -4.69
CA MET A 195 3.52 22.71 -3.44
C MET A 195 3.53 24.25 -3.36
N PRO A 196 2.71 24.92 -2.52
CA PRO A 196 2.85 26.35 -2.32
C PRO A 196 3.51 26.69 -0.97
N PHE A 197 3.78 25.72 -0.08
CA PHE A 197 4.11 26.07 1.32
C PHE A 197 5.37 25.46 1.92
N PHE A 198 5.98 24.41 1.35
CA PHE A 198 7.17 23.82 1.97
C PHE A 198 8.50 24.50 1.58
N ILE A 199 8.52 25.28 0.49
CA ILE A 199 9.74 26.01 0.03
C ILE A 199 9.93 27.35 0.76
N ILE A 200 8.90 27.92 1.37
CA ILE A 200 9.01 29.23 2.05
C ILE A 200 9.75 29.12 3.39
N ILE A 201 9.73 27.97 4.06
CA ILE A 201 10.45 27.82 5.35
C ILE A 201 11.96 27.63 5.14
N ILE A 202 12.41 27.05 4.03
CA ILE A 202 13.85 26.81 3.78
C ILE A 202 14.53 28.03 3.14
N THR A 203 13.78 28.91 2.46
CA THR A 203 14.33 30.16 1.89
C THR A 203 14.49 31.30 2.93
N GLY A 204 13.96 31.14 4.14
CA GLY A 204 14.13 32.08 5.26
C GLY A 204 15.40 31.86 6.12
N LEU A 205 16.14 30.78 5.91
CA LEU A 205 17.40 30.50 6.60
C LEU A 205 18.55 30.49 5.58
N SER A 206 19.16 31.67 5.44
CA SER A 206 20.48 31.88 4.83
C SER A 206 21.44 30.71 5.09
N GLY A 207 21.89 30.01 4.03
CA GLY A 207 23.18 29.33 4.09
C GLY A 207 23.40 28.00 3.37
N TYR A 208 22.39 27.35 2.77
CA TYR A 208 22.60 26.01 2.16
C TYR A 208 22.36 25.98 0.64
N SER A 209 23.13 26.77 -0.10
CA SER A 209 23.13 26.74 -1.58
C SER A 209 23.74 25.46 -2.18
N GLY A 210 24.42 24.62 -1.37
CA GLY A 210 25.11 23.43 -1.86
C GLY A 210 24.29 22.13 -1.86
N ALA A 211 23.20 22.03 -1.10
CA ALA A 211 22.46 20.78 -0.93
C ALA A 211 21.41 20.52 -2.04
N LEU A 212 20.89 21.57 -2.67
CA LEU A 212 19.88 21.46 -3.73
C LEU A 212 20.45 20.92 -5.05
N GLN A 213 21.75 21.08 -5.28
CA GLN A 213 22.40 20.66 -6.53
C GLN A 213 22.67 19.13 -6.60
N ALA A 214 22.58 18.42 -5.47
CA ALA A 214 22.71 16.97 -5.42
C ALA A 214 21.39 16.23 -5.69
N ILE A 215 20.24 16.91 -5.55
CA ILE A 215 18.92 16.29 -5.70
C ILE A 215 18.39 16.42 -7.14
N TYR A 216 18.68 17.53 -7.82
CA TYR A 216 18.15 17.83 -9.14
C TYR A 216 19.24 17.79 -10.22
N GLY A 217 20.03 16.71 -10.26
CA GLY A 217 21.05 16.51 -11.29
C GLY A 217 20.55 16.88 -12.69
N TYR A 218 21.27 17.79 -13.34
CA TYR A 218 21.10 18.15 -14.75
C TYR A 218 21.36 16.96 -15.67
#